data_AF-A0A497KV99-F1
#
_entry.id   AF-A0A497KV99-F1
#
_cell.length_a   1.000
_cell.length_b   1.000
_cell.length_c   1.000
_cell.angle_alpha   90.00
_cell.angle_beta   90.00
_cell.angle_gamma   90.00
#
_symmetry.space_group_name_H-M   'P 1'
#
loop_
_entity.id
_entity.type
_entity.pdbx_description
1 polymer ?
#
loop_
_entity_poly.entity_id
_entity_poly.type
_entity_poly.pdbx_seq_one_letter_code
_entity_poly.pdbx_strand_id
1 'polypeptide(L)'
;MTSNYYKEILEHYNNPKVQSEIAEFCKNRWVGVQCETLDTHGKKVLVRYLGRRRIPLQIHHPMDVKNLVLRFISLKPRTIYATANLYKRLTKEEDVVNLSNIEACMPTWDVDNNLENWDATVQTVKEIISTLESYGVTKSVFVKFSGRGAHVHIHPYAISENLRRKHNPLDLAYAIVEYVREKIHRKVLDIAVRFKAEKLRVDNEIDPQRLFVSPLSIHRENLKVSVCINPRKIEEFNPEEDAKLAKFNHYEGWKSYEEGEANELAEKAYEFVGGYPTLPKPRRRKHPPVDKQIIKWLSLTGFEDRKK
;
A
#
# COMPACT_ATOMS: atom_id res chain seq x y z
N MET A 1 -17.23 26.92 12.92
CA MET A 1 -15.81 26.60 12.59
C MET A 1 -15.64 25.61 11.42
N THR A 2 -16.67 24.89 11.00
CA THR A 2 -16.62 23.84 9.97
C THR A 2 -16.52 24.33 8.51
N SER A 3 -16.81 25.60 8.22
CA SER A 3 -16.80 26.14 6.84
C SER A 3 -15.40 26.50 6.31
N ASN A 4 -14.45 26.85 7.19
CA ASN A 4 -13.16 27.39 6.73
C ASN A 4 -12.14 26.28 6.44
N TYR A 5 -12.02 25.26 7.30
CA TYR A 5 -11.05 24.18 7.09
C TYR A 5 -11.35 23.37 5.82
N TYR A 6 -12.63 23.11 5.52
CA TYR A 6 -12.97 22.30 4.35
C TYR A 6 -12.67 23.08 3.06
N LYS A 7 -12.78 24.42 3.10
CA LYS A 7 -12.34 25.28 1.99
C LYS A 7 -10.84 25.14 1.75
N GLU A 8 -10.02 25.11 2.80
CA GLU A 8 -8.57 24.89 2.69
C GLU A 8 -8.24 23.51 2.05
N ILE A 9 -9.00 22.46 2.40
CA ILE A 9 -8.88 21.13 1.77
C ILE A 9 -9.16 21.21 0.26
N LEU A 10 -10.21 21.93 -0.14
CA LEU A 10 -10.57 22.09 -1.55
C LEU A 10 -9.54 22.92 -2.31
N GLU A 11 -9.03 23.99 -1.69
CA GLU A 11 -7.95 24.83 -2.25
C GLU A 11 -6.68 24.01 -2.48
N HIS A 12 -6.32 23.16 -1.52
CA HIS A 12 -5.18 22.24 -1.63
C HIS A 12 -5.34 21.29 -2.83
N TYR A 13 -6.49 20.65 -3.00
CA TYR A 13 -6.73 19.79 -4.17
C TYR A 13 -6.92 20.55 -5.49
N ASN A 14 -7.12 21.87 -5.45
CA ASN A 14 -7.14 22.72 -6.63
C ASN A 14 -5.73 23.21 -7.04
N ASN A 15 -4.70 22.95 -6.22
CA ASN A 15 -3.32 23.30 -6.54
C ASN A 15 -2.76 22.41 -7.68
N PRO A 16 -2.27 22.97 -8.80
CA PRO A 16 -1.74 22.20 -9.92
C PRO A 16 -0.59 21.24 -9.55
N LYS A 17 0.28 21.63 -8.62
CA LYS A 17 1.37 20.77 -8.11
C LYS A 17 0.79 19.52 -7.41
N VAL A 18 -0.19 19.73 -6.54
CA VAL A 18 -0.88 18.64 -5.81
C VAL A 18 -1.56 17.69 -6.79
N GLN A 19 -2.27 18.22 -7.77
CA GLN A 19 -2.95 17.44 -8.80
C GLN A 19 -1.97 16.57 -9.61
N SER A 20 -0.83 17.15 -10.01
CA SER A 20 0.21 16.45 -10.75
C SER A 20 0.81 15.29 -9.96
N GLU A 21 1.20 15.54 -8.70
CA GLU A 21 1.79 14.51 -7.84
C GLU A 21 0.82 13.36 -7.53
N ILE A 22 -0.45 13.67 -7.25
CA ILE A 22 -1.48 12.65 -7.00
C ILE A 22 -1.76 11.84 -8.26
N ALA A 23 -1.91 12.49 -9.42
CA ALA A 23 -2.17 11.80 -10.68
C ALA A 23 -1.01 10.86 -11.06
N GLU A 24 0.23 11.30 -10.90
CA GLU A 24 1.40 10.47 -11.19
C GLU A 24 1.45 9.24 -10.26
N PHE A 25 1.21 9.43 -8.96
CA PHE A 25 1.20 8.31 -8.02
C PHE A 25 0.06 7.33 -8.31
N CYS A 26 -1.14 7.85 -8.62
CA CYS A 26 -2.35 7.05 -8.82
C CYS A 26 -2.44 6.38 -10.19
N LYS A 27 -1.58 6.74 -11.14
CA LYS A 27 -1.59 6.22 -12.51
C LYS A 27 -1.53 4.68 -12.51
N ASN A 28 -2.48 4.06 -13.21
CA ASN A 28 -2.66 2.60 -13.30
C ASN A 28 -2.90 1.89 -11.95
N ARG A 29 -3.22 2.62 -10.89
CA ARG A 29 -3.58 2.06 -9.58
C ARG A 29 -5.08 2.17 -9.35
N TRP A 30 -5.59 1.30 -8.50
CA TRP A 30 -6.96 1.42 -8.03
C TRP A 30 -7.02 2.47 -6.91
N VAL A 31 -7.85 3.50 -7.12
CA VAL A 31 -7.98 4.65 -6.24
C VAL A 31 -9.08 4.45 -5.20
N GLY A 32 -8.85 4.95 -3.99
CA GLY A 32 -9.86 5.08 -2.95
C GLY A 32 -9.96 6.53 -2.49
N VAL A 33 -11.17 7.01 -2.20
CA VAL A 33 -11.40 8.35 -1.65
C VAL A 33 -12.13 8.21 -0.34
N GLN A 34 -11.46 8.55 0.76
CA GLN A 34 -12.12 8.66 2.05
C GLN A 34 -12.74 10.04 2.21
N CYS A 35 -13.98 10.02 2.66
CA CYS A 35 -14.85 11.15 2.82
C CYS A 35 -15.16 11.36 4.31
N GLU A 36 -15.46 12.60 4.73
CA GLU A 36 -15.77 12.91 6.13
C GLU A 36 -17.19 12.56 6.52
N THR A 37 -18.11 12.47 5.55
CA THR A 37 -19.47 11.98 5.78
C THR A 37 -19.42 10.54 6.31
N LEU A 38 -20.28 10.28 7.30
CA LEU A 38 -20.42 8.97 7.93
C LEU A 38 -21.48 8.13 7.20
N ASP A 39 -21.27 6.82 7.16
CA ASP A 39 -22.24 5.84 6.71
C ASP A 39 -23.28 5.54 7.80
N THR A 40 -24.20 4.61 7.51
CA THR A 40 -25.26 4.16 8.42
C THR A 40 -24.72 3.48 9.69
N HIS A 41 -23.44 3.12 9.73
CA HIS A 41 -22.76 2.50 10.87
C HIS A 41 -21.82 3.47 11.59
N GLY A 42 -21.88 4.77 11.27
CA GLY A 42 -21.04 5.80 11.88
C GLY A 42 -19.58 5.78 11.42
N LYS A 43 -19.25 5.08 10.33
CA LYS A 43 -17.89 5.02 9.78
C LYS A 43 -17.73 6.01 8.63
N LYS A 44 -16.55 6.61 8.49
CA LYS A 44 -16.22 7.48 7.34
C LYS A 44 -16.39 6.72 6.02
N VAL A 45 -17.12 7.30 5.08
CA VAL A 45 -17.38 6.69 3.77
C VAL A 45 -16.06 6.56 2.99
N LEU A 46 -15.79 5.38 2.44
CA LEU A 46 -14.67 5.12 1.52
C LEU A 46 -15.24 4.77 0.14
N VAL A 47 -15.09 5.67 -0.81
CA VAL A 47 -15.51 5.45 -2.20
C VAL A 47 -14.37 4.80 -2.97
N ARG A 48 -14.64 3.66 -3.61
CA ARG A 48 -13.64 2.94 -4.44
C ARG A 48 -14.13 2.60 -5.85
N TYR A 49 -15.42 2.83 -6.11
CA TYR A 49 -16.09 2.43 -7.35
C TYR A 49 -17.08 3.49 -7.82
N LEU A 50 -17.32 3.53 -9.13
CA LEU A 50 -18.28 4.41 -9.79
C LEU A 50 -19.52 3.67 -10.26
N GLY A 51 -20.68 4.27 -9.91
CA GLY A 51 -21.99 3.88 -10.43
C GLY A 51 -22.39 2.45 -10.09
N ARG A 52 -23.54 2.02 -10.64
CA ARG A 52 -24.09 0.67 -10.42
C ARG A 52 -23.21 -0.44 -11.00
N ARG A 53 -22.45 -0.14 -12.04
CA ARG A 53 -21.52 -1.07 -12.69
C ARG A 53 -20.23 -1.30 -11.89
N ARG A 54 -20.06 -0.60 -10.75
CA ARG A 54 -18.91 -0.71 -9.85
C ARG A 54 -17.56 -0.66 -10.59
N ILE A 55 -17.40 0.37 -11.43
CA ILE A 55 -16.15 0.59 -12.17
C ILE A 55 -15.09 1.09 -11.17
N PRO A 56 -13.90 0.46 -11.06
CA PRO A 56 -12.85 0.91 -10.15
C PRO A 56 -12.49 2.39 -10.37
N LEU A 57 -12.33 3.13 -9.27
CA LEU A 57 -11.87 4.51 -9.34
C LEU A 57 -10.43 4.58 -9.84
N GLN A 58 -10.18 5.56 -10.72
CA GLN A 58 -8.89 5.81 -11.36
C GLN A 58 -8.66 7.32 -11.45
N ILE A 59 -7.39 7.72 -11.48
CA ILE A 59 -6.91 9.07 -11.75
C ILE A 59 -5.77 8.90 -12.77
N HIS A 60 -5.93 9.45 -13.98
CA HIS A 60 -4.92 9.33 -15.05
C HIS A 60 -4.24 10.67 -15.34
N HIS A 61 -4.96 11.77 -15.15
CA HIS A 61 -4.49 13.12 -15.42
C HIS A 61 -4.68 14.04 -14.21
N PRO A 62 -3.90 15.13 -14.08
CA PRO A 62 -4.02 16.07 -12.97
C PRO A 62 -5.45 16.58 -12.75
N MET A 63 -6.18 16.89 -13.82
CA MET A 63 -7.56 17.38 -13.74
C MET A 63 -8.54 16.35 -13.17
N ASP A 64 -8.24 15.05 -13.27
CA ASP A 64 -9.08 13.99 -12.70
C ASP A 64 -9.17 14.11 -11.18
N VAL A 65 -8.12 14.60 -10.52
CA VAL A 65 -8.11 14.86 -9.06
C VAL A 65 -9.20 15.87 -8.71
N LYS A 66 -9.23 17.01 -9.40
CA LYS A 66 -10.25 18.04 -9.19
C LYS A 66 -11.65 17.51 -9.51
N ASN A 67 -11.80 16.85 -10.65
CA ASN A 67 -13.08 16.27 -11.06
C ASN A 67 -13.61 15.26 -10.04
N LEU A 68 -12.72 14.44 -9.48
CA LEU A 68 -13.04 13.44 -8.46
C LEU A 68 -13.51 14.10 -7.15
N VAL A 69 -12.79 15.12 -6.68
CA VAL A 69 -13.16 15.89 -5.48
C VAL A 69 -14.51 16.58 -5.66
N LEU A 70 -14.72 17.26 -6.79
CA LEU A 70 -15.99 17.93 -7.10
C LEU A 70 -17.15 16.94 -7.24
N ARG A 71 -16.91 15.78 -7.88
CA ARG A 71 -17.92 14.73 -8.05
C ARG A 71 -18.45 14.22 -6.72
N PHE A 72 -17.59 14.12 -5.71
CA PHE A 72 -17.95 13.59 -4.40
C PHE A 72 -18.13 14.68 -3.34
N ILE A 73 -18.21 15.95 -3.72
CA ILE A 73 -18.21 17.10 -2.80
C ILE A 73 -19.25 17.00 -1.67
N SER A 74 -20.43 16.43 -1.94
CA SER A 74 -21.50 16.22 -0.96
C SER A 74 -21.12 15.23 0.15
N LEU A 75 -20.16 14.34 -0.10
CA LEU A 75 -19.60 13.42 0.88
C LEU A 75 -18.43 14.03 1.65
N LYS A 76 -17.96 15.23 1.26
CA LYS A 76 -16.75 15.89 1.78
C LYS A 76 -15.48 15.02 1.60
N PRO A 77 -14.96 14.84 0.37
CA PRO A 77 -13.73 14.11 0.13
C PRO A 77 -12.57 14.71 0.89
N ARG A 78 -11.77 13.86 1.53
CA ARG A 78 -10.64 14.28 2.38
C ARG A 78 -9.33 13.64 1.96
N THR A 79 -9.28 12.32 1.86
CA THR A 79 -8.03 11.58 1.59
C THR A 79 -8.17 10.74 0.34
N ILE A 80 -7.17 10.86 -0.54
CA ILE A 80 -7.02 10.09 -1.76
C ILE A 80 -5.96 9.02 -1.49
N TYR A 81 -6.32 7.78 -1.76
CA TYR A 81 -5.50 6.60 -1.62
C TYR A 81 -5.29 5.95 -2.98
N ALA A 82 -4.20 5.20 -3.11
CA ALA A 82 -4.02 4.26 -4.20
C ALA A 82 -3.43 2.95 -3.70
N THR A 83 -3.67 1.86 -4.42
CA THR A 83 -3.13 0.54 -4.08
C THR A 83 -1.62 0.45 -4.28
N ALA A 84 -0.93 -0.45 -3.57
CA ALA A 84 0.47 -0.78 -3.91
C ALA A 84 0.63 -1.44 -5.29
N ASN A 85 -0.43 -2.10 -5.77
CA ASN A 85 -0.49 -2.72 -7.09
C ASN A 85 -0.75 -1.71 -8.21
N LEU A 86 -0.01 -1.87 -9.31
CA LEU A 86 -0.33 -1.34 -10.63
C LEU A 86 -1.03 -2.45 -11.43
N TYR A 87 -2.04 -2.08 -12.18
CA TYR A 87 -2.88 -3.00 -12.92
C TYR A 87 -2.81 -2.75 -14.42
N LYS A 88 -2.83 -3.82 -15.20
CA LYS A 88 -2.90 -3.76 -16.68
C LYS A 88 -4.23 -3.19 -17.16
N ARG A 89 -5.30 -3.42 -16.38
CA ARG A 89 -6.67 -2.99 -16.69
C ARG A 89 -7.47 -2.73 -15.40
N LEU A 90 -8.35 -1.74 -15.41
CA LEU A 90 -9.23 -1.37 -14.28
C LEU A 90 -10.63 -0.96 -14.77
N THR A 91 -11.31 -1.81 -15.54
CA THR A 91 -12.62 -1.47 -16.13
C THR A 91 -13.81 -2.03 -15.37
N LYS A 92 -13.58 -3.01 -14.49
CA LYS A 92 -14.63 -3.72 -13.73
C LYS A 92 -14.11 -4.21 -12.38
N GLU A 93 -15.02 -4.55 -11.48
CA GLU A 93 -14.68 -4.97 -10.11
C GLU A 93 -13.76 -6.19 -10.06
N GLU A 94 -13.87 -7.14 -11.00
CA GLU A 94 -13.04 -8.34 -10.97
C GLU A 94 -11.57 -8.06 -11.29
N ASP A 95 -11.27 -6.93 -11.94
CA ASP A 95 -9.91 -6.59 -12.33
C ASP A 95 -9.02 -6.33 -11.10
N VAL A 96 -9.57 -5.86 -9.97
CA VAL A 96 -8.79 -5.54 -8.75
C VAL A 96 -8.52 -6.75 -7.86
N VAL A 97 -9.24 -7.85 -8.06
CA VAL A 97 -9.03 -9.12 -7.33
C VAL A 97 -8.25 -10.15 -8.14
N ASN A 98 -8.07 -9.92 -9.44
CA ASN A 98 -7.32 -10.81 -10.30
C ASN A 98 -5.80 -10.59 -10.15
N LEU A 99 -5.12 -11.49 -9.44
CA LEU A 99 -3.66 -11.42 -9.24
C LEU A 99 -2.87 -11.45 -10.56
N SER A 100 -3.39 -12.04 -11.66
CA SER A 100 -2.69 -12.03 -12.96
C SER A 100 -2.78 -10.68 -13.68
N ASN A 101 -3.67 -9.81 -13.21
CA ASN A 101 -3.85 -8.45 -13.71
C ASN A 101 -2.88 -7.46 -13.07
N ILE A 102 -2.22 -7.85 -11.97
CA ILE A 102 -1.15 -7.06 -11.36
C ILE A 102 0.04 -7.03 -12.32
N GLU A 103 0.46 -5.83 -12.70
CA GLU A 103 1.58 -5.57 -13.59
C GLU A 103 2.87 -5.37 -12.82
N ALA A 104 2.80 -4.62 -11.72
CA ALA A 104 3.88 -4.36 -10.79
C ALA A 104 3.29 -4.09 -9.40
N CYS A 105 4.06 -4.30 -8.33
CA CYS A 105 3.64 -4.01 -6.97
C CYS A 105 4.77 -3.25 -6.27
N MET A 106 4.41 -2.24 -5.47
CA MET A 106 5.35 -1.40 -4.73
C MET A 106 5.72 -2.04 -3.38
N PRO A 107 6.95 -2.57 -3.19
CA PRO A 107 7.41 -2.99 -1.87
C PRO A 107 7.35 -1.80 -0.90
N THR A 108 6.74 -2.00 0.27
CA THR A 108 6.48 -0.94 1.23
C THR A 108 6.66 -1.43 2.66
N TRP A 109 7.50 -0.75 3.44
CA TRP A 109 7.59 -0.91 4.88
C TRP A 109 6.82 0.20 5.56
N ASP A 110 5.88 -0.15 6.45
CA ASP A 110 5.19 0.83 7.30
C ASP A 110 5.92 0.95 8.63
N VAL A 111 6.58 2.09 8.86
CA VAL A 111 7.25 2.42 10.12
C VAL A 111 6.27 3.18 10.99
N ASP A 112 5.61 2.42 11.85
CA ASP A 112 4.58 2.90 12.75
C ASP A 112 5.18 3.29 14.10
N ASN A 113 4.78 4.45 14.62
CA ASN A 113 5.23 4.96 15.91
C ASN A 113 4.28 6.08 16.42
N ASN A 114 4.49 6.55 17.65
CA ASN A 114 3.97 7.86 18.08
C ASN A 114 4.78 8.98 17.42
N LEU A 115 4.10 10.04 16.98
CA LEU A 115 4.74 11.18 16.31
C LEU A 115 5.79 11.89 17.18
N GLU A 116 5.57 11.91 18.51
CA GLU A 116 6.51 12.46 19.50
C GLU A 116 7.88 11.77 19.48
N ASN A 117 7.94 10.50 19.03
CA ASN A 117 9.16 9.71 18.91
C ASN A 117 9.69 9.70 17.47
N TRP A 118 9.52 10.80 16.73
CA TRP A 118 9.91 10.90 15.32
C TRP A 118 11.37 10.54 15.06
N ASP A 119 12.29 10.90 15.96
CA ASP A 119 13.71 10.55 15.82
C ASP A 119 13.93 9.02 15.75
N ALA A 120 13.15 8.23 16.52
CA ALA A 120 13.21 6.78 16.45
C ALA A 120 12.70 6.24 15.11
N THR A 121 11.68 6.89 14.54
CA THR A 121 11.18 6.61 13.19
C THR A 121 12.26 6.91 12.14
N VAL A 122 12.94 8.06 12.23
CA VAL A 122 14.03 8.44 11.34
C VAL A 122 15.17 7.42 11.39
N GLN A 123 15.62 7.03 12.60
CA GLN A 123 16.68 6.02 12.74
C GLN A 123 16.26 4.67 12.14
N THR A 124 15.00 4.26 12.30
CA THR A 124 14.48 3.02 11.72
C THR A 124 14.44 3.08 10.19
N VAL A 125 14.01 4.20 9.62
CA VAL A 125 14.02 4.41 8.17
C VAL A 125 15.46 4.35 7.63
N LYS A 126 16.43 4.94 8.33
CA LYS A 126 17.86 4.83 7.95
C LYS A 126 18.35 3.39 7.96
N GLU A 127 17.93 2.55 8.90
CA GLU A 127 18.28 1.13 8.91
C GLU A 127 17.68 0.36 7.73
N ILE A 128 16.42 0.67 7.36
CA ILE A 128 15.80 0.11 6.14
C ILE A 128 16.62 0.53 4.91
N ILE A 129 16.87 1.84 4.74
CA ILE A 129 17.63 2.38 3.60
C ILE A 129 19.02 1.74 3.53
N SER A 130 19.78 1.73 4.63
CA SER A 130 21.12 1.13 4.67
C SER A 130 21.10 -0.36 4.30
N THR A 131 20.06 -1.09 4.71
CA THR A 131 19.87 -2.48 4.31
C THR A 131 19.62 -2.60 2.81
N LEU A 132 18.78 -1.75 2.22
CA LEU A 132 18.52 -1.72 0.77
C LEU A 132 19.77 -1.36 -0.03
N GLU A 133 20.54 -0.36 0.43
CA GLU A 133 21.80 0.06 -0.20
C GLU A 133 22.84 -1.07 -0.19
N SER A 134 22.84 -1.94 0.83
CA SER A 134 23.73 -3.12 0.86
C SER A 134 23.43 -4.16 -0.22
N TYR A 135 22.25 -4.09 -0.87
CA TYR A 135 21.88 -4.86 -2.06
C TYR A 135 21.94 -4.02 -3.34
N GLY A 136 22.54 -2.84 -3.31
CA GLY A 136 22.66 -1.94 -4.46
C GLY A 136 21.40 -1.12 -4.77
N VAL A 137 20.34 -1.21 -3.95
CA VAL A 137 19.08 -0.48 -4.20
C VAL A 137 19.16 0.93 -3.61
N THR A 138 19.47 1.92 -4.46
CA THR A 138 19.82 3.28 -4.05
C THR A 138 19.01 4.37 -4.78
N LYS A 139 18.68 4.17 -6.06
CA LYS A 139 18.03 5.16 -6.93
C LYS A 139 16.51 5.05 -6.92
N SER A 140 16.00 3.85 -6.65
CA SER A 140 14.56 3.55 -6.69
C SER A 140 13.87 3.58 -5.33
N VAL A 141 14.53 4.11 -4.29
CA VAL A 141 13.98 4.19 -2.93
C VAL A 141 13.44 5.59 -2.65
N PHE A 142 12.26 5.67 -2.05
CA PHE A 142 11.74 6.93 -1.52
C PHE A 142 11.05 6.72 -0.18
N VAL A 143 11.03 7.78 0.62
CA VAL A 143 10.35 7.81 1.92
C VAL A 143 9.13 8.71 1.81
N LYS A 144 8.04 8.34 2.48
CA LYS A 144 6.83 9.16 2.53
C LYS A 144 6.33 9.26 3.95
N PHE A 145 6.12 10.49 4.43
CA PHE A 145 5.40 10.72 5.67
C PHE A 145 3.92 10.41 5.47
N SER A 146 3.36 9.47 6.24
CA SER A 146 1.98 9.00 6.10
C SER A 146 0.97 9.82 6.93
N GLY A 147 1.45 10.78 7.72
CA GLY A 147 0.66 11.64 8.61
C GLY A 147 0.92 11.38 10.10
N ARG A 148 1.44 10.19 10.45
CA ARG A 148 1.85 9.83 11.82
C ARG A 148 3.16 9.02 11.86
N GLY A 149 3.40 8.22 10.83
CA GLY A 149 4.62 7.44 10.66
C GLY A 149 5.28 7.74 9.32
N ALA A 150 6.17 6.84 8.92
CA ALA A 150 6.88 6.91 7.65
C ALA A 150 6.72 5.60 6.89
N HIS A 151 6.51 5.69 5.58
CA HIS A 151 6.59 4.55 4.71
C HIS A 151 7.89 4.62 3.91
N VAL A 152 8.62 3.51 3.85
CA VAL A 152 9.74 3.36 2.92
C VAL A 152 9.24 2.54 1.74
N HIS A 153 9.52 3.00 0.54
CA HIS A 153 9.02 2.40 -0.69
C HIS A 153 10.17 2.11 -1.66
N ILE A 154 10.06 0.99 -2.37
CA ILE A 154 10.83 0.78 -3.62
C ILE A 154 9.88 1.03 -4.78
N HIS A 155 10.34 1.75 -5.80
CA HIS A 155 9.57 1.98 -7.01
C HIS A 155 9.20 0.63 -7.68
N PRO A 156 7.93 0.39 -8.07
CA PRO A 156 7.49 -0.91 -8.58
C PRO A 156 8.27 -1.44 -9.79
N TYR A 157 8.74 -0.53 -10.65
CA TYR A 157 9.51 -0.86 -11.87
C TYR A 157 11.02 -0.96 -11.63
N ALA A 158 11.50 -0.83 -10.39
CA ALA A 158 12.87 -1.19 -10.03
C ALA A 158 13.12 -2.71 -10.16
N ILE A 159 12.05 -3.50 -10.08
CA ILE A 159 12.07 -4.92 -10.39
C ILE A 159 11.80 -5.08 -11.89
N SER A 160 12.75 -5.71 -12.59
CA SER A 160 12.70 -5.86 -14.05
C SER A 160 11.43 -6.57 -14.53
N GLU A 161 11.01 -6.26 -15.76
CA GLU A 161 9.88 -6.95 -16.38
C GLU A 161 10.07 -8.47 -16.44
N ASN A 162 11.28 -8.94 -16.76
CA ASN A 162 11.60 -10.36 -16.81
C ASN A 162 11.30 -11.06 -15.47
N LEU A 163 11.71 -10.47 -14.35
CA LEU A 163 11.48 -11.05 -13.03
C LEU A 163 10.00 -10.97 -12.61
N ARG A 164 9.33 -9.85 -12.90
CA ARG A 164 7.87 -9.67 -12.69
C ARG A 164 6.99 -10.59 -13.55
N ARG A 165 7.52 -11.13 -14.65
CA ARG A 165 6.85 -12.17 -15.46
C ARG A 165 7.10 -13.57 -14.92
N LYS A 166 8.29 -13.82 -14.36
CA LYS A 166 8.68 -15.11 -13.76
C LYS A 166 7.94 -15.37 -12.44
N HIS A 167 7.79 -14.34 -11.60
CA HIS A 167 7.09 -14.40 -10.31
C HIS A 167 6.00 -13.33 -10.24
N ASN A 168 4.90 -13.58 -9.53
CA ASN A 168 3.85 -12.57 -9.39
C ASN A 168 4.43 -11.32 -8.69
N PRO A 169 4.16 -10.09 -9.16
CA PRO A 169 4.70 -8.89 -8.54
C PRO A 169 4.31 -8.72 -7.06
N LEU A 170 3.10 -9.16 -6.67
CA LEU A 170 2.66 -9.14 -5.28
C LEU A 170 3.54 -10.03 -4.40
N ASP A 171 3.89 -11.22 -4.91
CA ASP A 171 4.74 -12.17 -4.20
C ASP A 171 6.14 -11.60 -3.98
N LEU A 172 6.72 -10.99 -5.03
CA LEU A 172 8.04 -10.35 -4.94
C LEU A 172 8.02 -9.19 -3.94
N ALA A 173 7.00 -8.33 -4.00
CA ALA A 173 6.89 -7.21 -3.07
C ALA A 173 6.74 -7.69 -1.61
N TYR A 174 5.91 -8.71 -1.37
CA TYR A 174 5.76 -9.30 -0.04
C TYR A 174 7.10 -9.86 0.46
N ALA A 175 7.76 -10.68 -0.35
CA ALA A 175 9.02 -11.32 0.01
C ALA A 175 10.10 -10.30 0.38
N ILE A 176 10.29 -9.27 -0.45
CA ILE A 176 11.26 -8.19 -0.21
C ILE A 176 11.00 -7.52 1.15
N VAL A 177 9.74 -7.18 1.43
CA VAL A 177 9.38 -6.46 2.66
C VAL A 177 9.63 -7.32 3.89
N GLU A 178 9.17 -8.58 3.88
CA GLU A 178 9.45 -9.55 4.95
C GLU A 178 10.96 -9.73 5.16
N TYR A 179 11.71 -9.96 4.09
CA TYR A 179 13.14 -10.27 4.15
C TYR A 179 13.94 -9.15 4.81
N VAL A 180 13.68 -7.89 4.43
CA VAL A 180 14.32 -6.73 5.05
C VAL A 180 13.84 -6.54 6.49
N ARG A 181 12.54 -6.72 6.76
CA ARG A 181 12.00 -6.61 8.13
C ARG A 181 12.69 -7.57 9.09
N GLU A 182 12.84 -8.84 8.71
CA GLU A 182 13.53 -9.85 9.52
C GLU A 182 15.00 -9.48 9.78
N LYS A 183 15.69 -8.93 8.76
CA LYS A 183 17.09 -8.50 8.91
C LYS A 183 17.29 -7.35 9.87
N ILE A 184 16.37 -6.38 9.89
CA ILE A 184 16.51 -5.20 10.74
C ILE A 184 15.86 -5.37 12.11
N HIS A 185 15.10 -6.44 12.35
CA HIS A 185 14.27 -6.63 13.54
C HIS A 185 15.01 -6.32 14.85
N ARG A 186 16.21 -6.88 15.05
CA ARG A 186 17.02 -6.63 16.26
C ARG A 186 17.40 -5.16 16.41
N LYS A 187 17.82 -4.51 15.33
CA LYS A 187 18.18 -3.08 15.34
C LYS A 187 16.98 -2.20 15.66
N VAL A 188 15.79 -2.55 15.16
CA VAL A 188 14.55 -1.84 15.49
C VAL A 188 14.22 -1.95 16.98
N LEU A 189 14.42 -3.12 17.59
CA LEU A 189 14.26 -3.28 19.04
C LEU A 189 15.25 -2.42 19.82
N ASP A 190 16.52 -2.39 19.41
CA ASP A 190 17.54 -1.57 20.05
C ASP A 190 17.21 -0.06 19.94
N ILE A 191 16.70 0.38 18.79
CA ILE A 191 16.21 1.75 18.58
C ILE A 191 15.02 2.04 19.50
N ALA A 192 14.04 1.13 19.57
CA ALA A 192 12.86 1.28 20.41
C ALA A 192 13.24 1.47 21.89
N VAL A 193 14.17 0.66 22.40
CA VAL A 193 14.69 0.77 23.78
C VAL A 193 15.44 2.09 23.98
N ARG A 194 16.37 2.43 23.09
CA ARG A 194 17.19 3.65 23.18
C ARG A 194 16.35 4.93 23.24
N PHE A 195 15.30 5.00 22.43
CA PHE A 195 14.41 6.17 22.36
C PHE A 195 13.16 6.06 23.25
N LYS A 196 13.01 4.97 24.03
CA LYS A 196 11.78 4.69 24.79
C LYS A 196 10.52 4.71 23.91
N ALA A 197 10.64 4.26 22.67
CA ALA A 197 9.59 4.26 21.67
C ALA A 197 8.88 2.90 21.64
N GLU A 198 8.08 2.61 22.67
CA GLU A 198 7.44 1.30 22.87
C GLU A 198 6.51 0.85 21.72
N LYS A 199 5.94 1.81 20.97
CA LYS A 199 5.06 1.53 19.83
C LYS A 199 5.79 1.44 18.50
N LEU A 200 7.11 1.62 18.48
CA LEU A 200 7.90 1.56 17.25
C LEU A 200 7.84 0.15 16.67
N ARG A 201 7.37 0.04 15.43
CA ARG A 201 7.31 -1.21 14.68
C ARG A 201 7.53 -0.96 13.20
N VAL A 202 7.95 -2.02 12.51
CA VAL A 202 8.04 -2.04 11.05
C VAL A 202 7.17 -3.17 10.57
N ASP A 203 6.06 -2.86 9.91
CA ASP A 203 5.08 -3.85 9.48
C ASP A 203 5.17 -4.10 7.97
N ASN A 204 4.86 -5.34 7.57
CA ASN A 204 4.60 -5.66 6.18
C ASN A 204 3.09 -5.59 5.93
N GLU A 205 2.68 -4.52 5.24
CA GLU A 205 1.28 -4.30 4.89
C GLU A 205 0.94 -4.69 3.45
N ILE A 206 1.83 -5.42 2.75
CA ILE A 206 1.55 -5.89 1.41
C ILE A 206 0.32 -6.79 1.44
N ASP A 207 -0.74 -6.35 0.77
CA ASP A 207 -1.99 -7.06 0.58
C ASP A 207 -2.56 -6.69 -0.80
N PRO A 208 -3.24 -7.61 -1.51
CA PRO A 208 -3.77 -7.36 -2.85
C PRO A 208 -4.59 -6.07 -3.00
N GLN A 209 -5.27 -5.64 -1.93
CA GLN A 209 -6.18 -4.49 -1.93
C GLN A 209 -5.76 -3.38 -0.97
N ARG A 210 -4.57 -3.46 -0.35
CA ARG A 210 -4.05 -2.44 0.58
C ARG A 210 -4.03 -1.08 -0.11
N LEU A 211 -4.53 -0.08 0.60
CA LEU A 211 -4.54 1.32 0.18
C LEU A 211 -3.50 2.12 0.95
N PHE A 212 -2.68 2.88 0.22
CA PHE A 212 -1.72 3.82 0.77
C PHE A 212 -2.13 5.24 0.44
N VAL A 213 -1.97 6.17 1.38
CA VAL A 213 -2.25 7.60 1.16
C VAL A 213 -1.40 8.09 -0.02
N SER A 214 -2.00 8.75 -0.99
CA SER A 214 -1.26 9.33 -2.12
C SER A 214 -0.35 10.45 -1.62
N PRO A 215 0.88 10.62 -2.17
CA PRO A 215 1.66 11.83 -1.98
C PRO A 215 0.82 13.07 -2.26
N LEU A 216 1.02 14.10 -1.45
CA LEU A 216 0.25 15.33 -1.36
C LEU A 216 -1.24 15.16 -1.07
N SER A 217 -1.72 13.99 -0.65
CA SER A 217 -3.06 13.87 -0.08
C SER A 217 -3.07 14.21 1.42
N ILE A 218 -4.22 14.62 1.92
CA ILE A 218 -4.40 15.05 3.32
C ILE A 218 -4.73 13.84 4.19
N HIS A 219 -4.09 13.73 5.35
CA HIS A 219 -4.32 12.65 6.30
C HIS A 219 -5.79 12.61 6.77
N ARG A 220 -6.30 11.39 7.02
CA ARG A 220 -7.72 11.12 7.28
C ARG A 220 -8.29 11.76 8.55
N GLU A 221 -7.44 12.04 9.53
CA GLU A 221 -7.82 12.58 10.84
C GLU A 221 -7.18 13.94 11.12
N ASN A 222 -5.97 14.17 10.59
CA ASN A 222 -5.16 15.35 10.90
C ASN A 222 -5.06 16.25 9.66
N LEU A 223 -4.94 17.57 9.82
CA LEU A 223 -4.70 18.50 8.70
C LEU A 223 -3.21 18.50 8.30
N LYS A 224 -2.66 17.31 8.10
CA LYS A 224 -1.30 17.07 7.65
C LYS A 224 -1.32 16.54 6.23
N VAL A 225 -0.40 17.02 5.41
CA VAL A 225 -0.19 16.56 4.03
C VAL A 225 0.78 15.40 4.05
N SER A 226 0.46 14.31 3.35
CA SER A 226 1.40 13.21 3.14
C SER A 226 2.46 13.66 2.13
N VAL A 227 3.72 13.78 2.57
CA VAL A 227 4.81 14.31 1.73
C VAL A 227 5.87 13.25 1.50
N CYS A 228 6.43 13.22 0.30
CA CYS A 228 7.63 12.44 0.04
C CYS A 228 8.84 13.19 0.61
N ILE A 229 9.74 12.45 1.24
CA ILE A 229 10.96 12.95 1.89
C ILE A 229 12.15 12.44 1.07
N ASN A 230 13.14 13.30 0.84
CA ASN A 230 14.41 12.87 0.25
C ASN A 230 15.11 11.92 1.25
N PRO A 231 15.36 10.65 0.90
CA PRO A 231 15.99 9.68 1.80
C PRO A 231 17.31 10.16 2.40
N ARG A 232 18.10 10.94 1.63
CA ARG A 232 19.41 11.47 2.06
C ARG A 232 19.32 12.64 3.03
N LYS A 233 18.14 13.24 3.17
CA LYS A 233 17.88 14.42 4.01
C LYS A 233 16.79 14.16 5.05
N ILE A 234 16.53 12.89 5.38
CA ILE A 234 15.45 12.54 6.29
C ILE A 234 15.61 13.12 7.70
N GLU A 235 16.85 13.32 8.16
CA GLU A 235 17.14 13.95 9.45
C GLU A 235 16.76 15.43 9.51
N GLU A 236 16.66 16.10 8.35
CA GLU A 236 16.25 17.50 8.24
C GLU A 236 14.71 17.66 8.30
N PHE A 237 13.95 16.57 8.17
CA PHE A 237 12.50 16.62 8.06
C PHE A 237 11.81 16.75 9.42
N ASN A 238 10.98 17.78 9.56
CA ASN A 238 10.15 18.01 10.72
C ASN A 238 8.65 17.83 10.39
N PRO A 239 7.98 16.76 10.86
CA PRO A 239 6.55 16.53 10.59
C PRO A 239 5.63 17.67 11.01
N GLU A 240 6.03 18.45 12.02
CA GLU A 240 5.22 19.57 12.48
C GLU A 240 5.21 20.72 11.49
N GLU A 241 6.36 21.05 10.90
CA GLU A 241 6.54 22.20 10.00
C GLU A 241 6.43 21.83 8.51
N ASP A 242 6.96 20.68 8.10
CA ASP A 242 7.13 20.30 6.70
C ASP A 242 5.92 19.58 6.10
N ALA A 243 4.90 19.29 6.90
CA ALA A 243 3.68 18.60 6.47
C ALA A 243 2.39 19.40 6.74
N LYS A 244 2.47 20.73 6.97
CA LYS A 244 1.28 21.56 7.18
C LYS A 244 0.51 21.75 5.86
N LEU A 245 -0.82 21.86 5.94
CA LEU A 245 -1.66 22.13 4.77
C LEU A 245 -1.28 23.44 4.06
N ALA A 246 -1.01 24.50 4.84
CA ALA A 246 -0.64 25.81 4.30
C ALA A 246 0.80 25.87 3.74
N LYS A 247 1.69 24.99 4.22
CA LYS A 247 3.10 24.95 3.83
C LYS A 247 3.64 23.54 4.03
N PHE A 248 4.06 22.90 2.96
CA PHE A 248 4.63 21.57 2.98
C PHE A 248 5.92 21.51 2.17
N ASN A 249 6.84 20.64 2.58
CA ASN A 249 8.08 20.35 1.88
C ASN A 249 7.98 18.94 1.26
N HIS A 250 7.98 18.88 -0.07
CA HIS A 250 7.75 17.64 -0.81
C HIS A 250 8.88 17.39 -1.79
N TYR A 251 9.53 16.24 -1.64
CA TYR A 251 10.58 15.77 -2.54
C TYR A 251 9.96 15.15 -3.79
N GLU A 252 10.15 15.77 -4.96
CA GLU A 252 9.56 15.32 -6.23
C GLU A 252 10.30 14.15 -6.90
N GLY A 253 11.53 13.85 -6.45
CA GLY A 253 12.36 12.80 -7.05
C GLY A 253 11.92 11.37 -6.73
N TRP A 254 10.83 11.19 -5.97
CA TRP A 254 10.27 9.87 -5.60
C TRP A 254 9.86 9.01 -6.81
N LYS A 255 9.68 9.64 -7.97
CA LYS A 255 9.31 8.99 -9.25
C LYS A 255 10.49 8.28 -9.92
N SER A 256 11.71 8.60 -9.53
CA SER A 256 12.92 8.08 -10.17
C SER A 256 13.09 6.59 -9.86
N TYR A 257 13.55 5.82 -10.84
CA TYR A 257 13.92 4.43 -10.66
C TYR A 257 14.91 3.96 -11.73
N GLU A 258 15.58 2.86 -11.45
CA GLU A 258 16.41 2.12 -12.41
C GLU A 258 15.86 0.70 -12.54
N GLU A 259 15.47 0.31 -13.75
CA GLU A 259 14.93 -1.02 -13.98
C GLU A 259 15.99 -2.09 -13.73
N GLY A 260 15.63 -3.09 -12.92
CA GLY A 260 16.51 -4.20 -12.56
C GLY A 260 17.37 -3.95 -11.32
N GLU A 261 17.40 -2.72 -10.79
CA GLU A 261 18.15 -2.37 -9.58
C GLU A 261 17.77 -3.27 -8.38
N ALA A 262 16.49 -3.64 -8.26
CA ALA A 262 15.99 -4.45 -7.15
C ALA A 262 15.99 -5.97 -7.43
N ASN A 263 16.53 -6.44 -8.57
CA ASN A 263 16.44 -7.85 -8.96
C ASN A 263 17.14 -8.79 -7.96
N GLU A 264 18.40 -8.50 -7.58
CA GLU A 264 19.16 -9.37 -6.66
C GLU A 264 18.42 -9.50 -5.32
N LEU A 265 17.99 -8.37 -4.75
CA LEU A 265 17.21 -8.36 -3.52
C LEU A 265 15.91 -9.16 -3.67
N ALA A 266 15.19 -8.98 -4.78
CA ALA A 266 13.92 -9.66 -5.04
C ALA A 266 14.07 -11.18 -5.14
N GLU A 267 15.07 -11.67 -5.89
CA GLU A 267 15.33 -13.11 -6.02
C GLU A 267 15.72 -13.72 -4.68
N LYS A 268 16.67 -13.10 -3.97
CA LYS A 268 17.16 -13.58 -2.68
C LYS A 268 16.06 -13.58 -1.61
N ALA A 269 15.22 -12.54 -1.61
CA ALA A 269 14.08 -12.45 -0.72
C ALA A 269 13.02 -13.52 -1.03
N TYR A 270 12.70 -13.73 -2.31
CA TYR A 270 11.73 -14.73 -2.73
C TYR A 270 12.19 -16.17 -2.43
N GLU A 271 13.48 -16.47 -2.60
CA GLU A 271 14.06 -17.76 -2.22
C GLU A 271 13.99 -18.02 -0.71
N PHE A 272 14.22 -16.98 0.11
CA PHE A 272 14.22 -17.09 1.57
C PHE A 272 12.81 -17.12 2.18
N VAL A 273 11.92 -16.23 1.73
CA VAL A 273 10.58 -16.02 2.31
C VAL A 273 9.51 -16.82 1.59
N GLY A 274 9.62 -16.97 0.26
CA GLY A 274 8.54 -17.42 -0.61
C GLY A 274 7.58 -16.30 -1.01
N GLY A 275 6.48 -16.68 -1.67
CA GLY A 275 5.48 -15.74 -2.16
C GLY A 275 4.50 -15.25 -1.08
N TYR A 276 3.58 -14.37 -1.48
CA TYR A 276 2.55 -13.85 -0.61
C TYR A 276 1.72 -15.02 -0.05
N PRO A 277 1.47 -15.07 1.28
CA PRO A 277 0.71 -16.14 1.91
C PRO A 277 -0.76 -16.02 1.49
N THR A 278 -1.12 -16.61 0.36
CA THR A 278 -2.53 -16.82 0.05
C THR A 278 -3.10 -17.75 1.12
N LEU A 279 -4.26 -17.40 1.70
CA LEU A 279 -5.09 -18.37 2.42
C LEU A 279 -5.05 -19.70 1.64
N PRO A 280 -4.74 -20.84 2.27
CA PRO A 280 -4.55 -22.08 1.55
C PRO A 280 -5.75 -22.28 0.64
N LYS A 281 -5.53 -22.23 -0.68
CA LYS A 281 -6.57 -22.59 -1.64
C LYS A 281 -7.07 -23.95 -1.16
N PRO A 282 -8.36 -24.11 -0.82
CA PRO A 282 -8.85 -25.40 -0.36
C PRO A 282 -8.42 -26.40 -1.41
N ARG A 283 -7.55 -27.35 -1.03
CA ARG A 283 -7.09 -28.40 -1.93
C ARG A 283 -8.35 -29.01 -2.52
N ARG A 284 -8.60 -28.73 -3.80
CA ARG A 284 -9.74 -29.30 -4.51
C ARG A 284 -9.44 -30.80 -4.53
N ARG A 285 -10.06 -31.56 -3.62
CA ARG A 285 -9.80 -32.99 -3.50
C ARG A 285 -10.07 -33.59 -4.89
N LYS A 286 -9.07 -34.25 -5.49
CA LYS A 286 -9.24 -34.94 -6.79
C LYS A 286 -10.36 -35.99 -6.70
N HIS A 287 -10.60 -36.50 -5.50
CA HIS A 287 -11.65 -37.45 -5.19
C HIS A 287 -12.59 -36.90 -4.12
N PRO A 288 -13.89 -37.27 -4.14
CA PRO A 288 -14.82 -37.00 -3.05
C PRO A 288 -14.26 -37.53 -1.70
N PRO A 289 -14.68 -36.98 -0.55
CA PRO A 289 -14.37 -37.56 0.77
C PRO A 289 -14.64 -39.07 0.79
N VAL A 290 -13.80 -39.84 1.49
CA VAL A 290 -13.90 -41.31 1.58
C VAL A 290 -15.30 -41.73 2.01
N ASP A 291 -15.93 -41.03 2.95
CA ASP A 291 -17.30 -41.30 3.42
C ASP A 291 -18.33 -41.22 2.29
N LYS A 292 -18.19 -40.27 1.36
CA LYS A 292 -19.07 -40.17 0.18
C LYS A 292 -18.80 -41.30 -0.82
N GLN A 293 -17.56 -41.78 -0.90
CA GLN A 293 -17.22 -42.94 -1.72
C GLN A 293 -17.78 -44.23 -1.10
N ILE A 294 -17.73 -44.38 0.22
CA ILE A 294 -18.30 -45.50 0.98
C ILE A 294 -19.82 -45.50 0.83
N ILE A 295 -20.51 -44.37 1.04
CA ILE A 295 -21.96 -44.27 0.87
C ILE A 295 -22.37 -44.60 -0.56
N LYS A 296 -21.64 -44.09 -1.56
CA LYS A 296 -21.88 -44.42 -2.96
C LYS A 296 -21.68 -45.92 -3.22
N TRP A 297 -20.64 -46.52 -2.66
CA TRP A 297 -20.37 -47.95 -2.82
C TRP A 297 -21.46 -48.80 -2.15
N LEU A 298 -21.85 -48.49 -0.91
CA LEU A 298 -22.93 -49.16 -0.19
C LEU A 298 -24.28 -49.03 -0.90
N SER A 299 -24.56 -47.87 -1.50
CA SER A 299 -25.77 -47.67 -2.32
C SER A 299 -25.77 -48.48 -3.62
N LEU A 300 -24.59 -48.80 -4.15
CA LEU A 300 -24.43 -49.60 -5.37
C LEU A 300 -24.38 -51.10 -5.06
N THR A 301 -23.98 -51.50 -3.86
CA THR A 301 -23.86 -52.91 -3.45
C THR A 301 -25.10 -53.47 -2.77
N GLY A 302 -26.16 -52.65 -2.60
CA GLY A 302 -27.46 -53.14 -2.12
C GLY A 302 -27.42 -53.76 -0.72
N PHE A 303 -26.52 -53.27 0.16
CA PHE A 303 -26.49 -53.70 1.55
C PHE A 303 -27.69 -53.12 2.30
N GLU A 304 -28.86 -53.74 2.10
CA GLU A 304 -29.99 -53.58 3.00
C GLU A 304 -29.67 -54.28 4.32
N ASP A 305 -29.78 -53.48 5.38
CA ASP A 305 -29.68 -53.85 6.78
C ASP A 305 -30.67 -55.00 7.05
N ARG A 306 -30.19 -56.25 7.03
CA ARG A 306 -30.99 -57.40 7.50
C ARG A 306 -31.12 -57.31 9.02
N LYS A 307 -32.01 -56.43 9.49
CA LYS A 307 -32.48 -56.44 10.87
C LYS A 307 -33.44 -57.62 11.06
N LYS A 308 -33.04 -58.55 11.90
CA LYS A 308 -33.98 -59.41 12.65
C LYS A 308 -34.54 -58.61 13.82
#